data_AF-A0A9Q7HVV7-F1
#
_entry.id   AF-A0A9Q7HVV7-F1
#
_cell.length_a   1.000
_cell.length_b   1.000
_cell.length_c   1.000
_cell.angle_alpha   90.00
_cell.angle_beta   90.00
_cell.angle_gamma   90.00
#
_symmetry.space_group_name_H-M   'P 1'
#
loop_
_entity.id
_entity.type
_entity.pdbx_description
1 polymer ?
#
loop_
_entity_poly.entity_id
_entity_poly.type
_entity_poly.pdbx_seq_one_letter_code
_entity_poly.pdbx_strand_id
1 'polypeptide(L)' 'MKLFNSLVDSGNTVIIIEHNLDVIKQADWIIDIGPEGGKNGGKVVFQGTPKEMITTS' A
#
# COMPACT_ATOMS: atom_id res chain seq x y z
N MET A 1 -1.35 -12.19 7.11
CA MET A 1 -0.17 -12.88 6.51
C MET A 1 0.91 -13.08 7.57
N LYS A 2 1.36 -14.30 7.87
CA LYS A 2 2.30 -14.52 9.01
C LYS A 2 3.71 -13.93 8.80
N LEU A 3 4.21 -13.84 7.56
CA LEU A 3 5.60 -13.44 7.29
C LEU A 3 5.86 -11.94 7.53
N PHE A 4 4.99 -11.06 7.02
CA PHE A 4 5.18 -9.61 7.20
C PHE A 4 4.86 -9.19 8.64
N ASN A 5 3.83 -9.80 9.24
CA ASN A 5 3.45 -9.51 10.61
C ASN A 5 4.59 -9.77 11.59
N SER A 6 5.33 -10.89 11.48
CA SER A 6 6.46 -11.14 12.40
C SER A 6 7.59 -10.10 12.30
N LEU A 7 7.81 -9.52 11.12
CA LEU A 7 8.82 -8.48 10.94
C LEU A 7 8.36 -7.18 11.59
N VAL A 8 7.09 -6.82 11.39
CA VAL A 8 6.47 -5.63 12.00
C VAL A 8 6.39 -5.77 13.53
N ASP A 9 5.95 -6.93 14.02
CA ASP A 9 5.88 -7.26 15.46
C ASP A 9 7.25 -7.18 16.15
N SER A 10 8.33 -7.38 15.39
CA SER A 10 9.71 -7.22 15.86
C SER A 10 10.20 -5.76 15.84
N GLY A 11 9.32 -4.79 15.54
CA GLY A 11 9.63 -3.36 15.49
C GLY A 11 10.18 -2.87 14.16
N ASN A 12 10.18 -3.69 13.10
CA ASN A 12 10.67 -3.27 11.78
C ASN A 12 9.57 -2.54 10.99
N THR A 13 9.98 -1.59 10.15
CA THR A 13 9.12 -1.05 9.09
C THR A 13 9.34 -1.84 7.81
N VAL A 14 8.26 -2.36 7.22
CA VAL A 14 8.31 -3.13 5.98
C VAL A 14 7.63 -2.32 4.88
N ILE A 15 8.36 -2.05 3.79
CA ILE A 15 7.83 -1.37 2.60
C ILE A 15 7.78 -2.40 1.47
N ILE A 16 6.62 -2.52 0.81
CA ILE A 16 6.36 -3.52 -0.23
C ILE A 16 5.74 -2.81 -1.44
N ILE A 17 6.19 -3.17 -2.64
CA ILE A 17 5.55 -2.81 -3.90
C ILE A 17 4.74 -4.02 -4.34
N GLU A 18 3.42 -3.89 -4.39
CA GLU A 18 2.51 -5.02 -4.64
C GLU A 18 1.31 -4.57 -5.47
N HIS A 19 0.74 -5.50 -6.24
CA HIS A 19 -0.47 -5.29 -7.03
C HIS A 19 -1.62 -6.21 -6.59
N ASN A 20 -1.34 -7.22 -5.75
CA ASN A 20 -2.37 -8.07 -5.17
C ASN A 20 -3.19 -7.32 -4.10
N LEU A 21 -4.46 -7.08 -4.41
CA LEU A 21 -5.41 -6.40 -3.52
C LEU A 21 -5.56 -7.07 -2.15
N ASP A 22 -5.42 -8.39 -2.05
CA ASP A 22 -5.56 -9.09 -0.76
C ASP A 22 -4.40 -8.79 0.19
N VAL A 23 -3.21 -8.49 -0.36
CA VAL A 23 -2.07 -8.02 0.42
C VAL A 23 -2.25 -6.56 0.79
N ILE A 24 -2.65 -5.72 -0.18
CA ILE A 24 -2.86 -4.28 0.02
C ILE A 24 -3.91 -4.00 1.10
N LYS A 25 -5.03 -4.75 1.10
CA LYS A 25 -6.09 -4.62 2.13
C LYS A 25 -5.62 -4.91 3.55
N GLN A 26 -4.53 -5.66 3.72
CA GLN A 26 -3.96 -6.00 5.03
C GLN A 26 -2.90 -4.99 5.50
N ALA A 27 -2.49 -4.03 4.67
CA ALA A 27 -1.48 -3.05 5.03
C ALA A 27 -2.04 -1.98 5.99
N ASP A 28 -1.19 -1.47 6.88
CA ASP A 28 -1.57 -0.35 7.76
C ASP A 28 -1.64 0.98 6.99
N TRP A 29 -0.85 1.10 5.92
CA TRP A 29 -0.74 2.30 5.10
C TRP A 29 -0.53 1.94 3.63
N ILE A 30 -1.16 2.69 2.73
CA ILE A 30 -1.08 2.53 1.27
C ILE A 30 -0.60 3.84 0.66
N ILE A 31 0.29 3.72 -0.33
CA ILE A 31 0.66 4.81 -1.23
C ILE A 31 0.39 4.30 -2.66
N ASP A 32 -0.56 4.93 -3.34
CA ASP A 32 -0.89 4.60 -4.72
C ASP A 32 -0.17 5.55 -5.69
N ILE A 33 0.48 4.96 -6.70
CA ILE A 33 1.32 5.66 -7.66
C ILE A 33 0.73 5.48 -9.06
N GLY A 34 0.42 6.57 -9.73
CA GLY A 34 -0.24 6.57 -11.03
C GLY A 34 -0.36 7.97 -11.62
N PRO A 35 -1.41 8.26 -12.42
CA PRO A 35 -2.53 7.38 -12.81
C PRO A 35 -2.15 6.32 -13.87
N GLU A 36 -1.03 6.51 -14.57
CA GLU A 36 -0.49 5.54 -15.53
C GLU A 36 0.93 5.10 -15.15
N GLY A 37 1.50 4.18 -15.93
CA GLY A 37 2.92 3.80 -15.84
C GLY A 37 3.83 4.64 -16.74
N GLY A 38 5.13 4.60 -16.48
CA GLY A 38 6.14 5.25 -17.32
C GLY A 38 6.06 6.78 -17.28
N LYS A 39 6.18 7.43 -18.44
CA LYS A 39 6.27 8.91 -18.55
C LYS A 39 5.00 9.64 -18.11
N ASN A 40 3.86 8.97 -18.12
CA ASN A 40 2.56 9.53 -17.73
C ASN A 40 2.20 9.25 -16.26
N GLY A 41 3.07 8.53 -15.55
CA GLY A 41 2.89 8.15 -14.15
C GLY A 41 3.71 8.97 -13.17
N GLY A 42 3.98 8.36 -12.02
CA GLY A 42 4.91 8.87 -11.02
C GLY A 42 4.32 9.94 -10.08
N LYS A 43 3.00 10.08 -10.04
CA LYS A 43 2.32 10.93 -9.06
C LYS A 43 1.73 10.07 -7.96
N VAL A 44 1.76 10.59 -6.73
CA VAL A 44 0.98 10.03 -5.62
C VAL A 44 -0.48 10.35 -5.88
N VAL A 45 -1.27 9.32 -6.22
CA VAL A 45 -2.70 9.44 -6.51
C VAL A 45 -3.49 9.34 -5.20
N PHE A 46 -3.02 8.51 -4.27
CA PHE A 46 -3.60 8.35 -2.95
C PHE A 46 -2.50 8.05 -1.92
N GLN A 47 -2.68 8.53 -0.70
CA GLN A 47 -1.94 8.05 0.46
C GLN A 47 -2.87 8.02 1.67
N GLY A 48 -2.78 6.96 2.46
CA GLY A 48 -3.64 6.80 3.64
C GLY A 48 -3.82 5.35 4.04
N THR A 49 -4.72 5.13 4.98
CA THR A 49 -5.15 3.80 5.40
C THR A 49 -6.03 3.13 4.33
N PRO A 50 -6.10 1.79 4.29
CA PRO A 50 -7.02 1.09 3.39
C PRO A 50 -8.48 1.53 3.54
N LYS A 51 -8.89 1.91 4.76
CA LYS A 51 -10.26 2.38 5.04
C LYS A 51 -10.54 3.74 4.37
N GLU A 52 -9.58 4.65 4.36
CA GLU A 52 -9.69 5.96 3.71
C GLU A 52 -9.77 5.82 2.18
N MET A 53 -9.04 4.85 1.61
CA MET A 53 -9.08 4.56 0.17
C MET A 53 -10.49 4.18 -0.31
N ILE A 54 -11.17 3.32 0.46
CA ILE A 54 -12.52 2.84 0.12
C ILE A 54 -13.58 3.94 0.30
N THR A 55 -13.35 4.88 1.22
CA THR A 55 -14.31 5.97 1.51
C THR A 55 -14.26 7.09 0.47
N THR A 56 -13.16 7.20 -0.27
CA THR A 56 -12.91 8.27 -1.25
C THR A 56 -13.27 7.86 -2.68
N SER A 57 -13.67 6.59 -2.89
CA SER A 57 -14.01 6.01 -4.21
C SER A 57 -15.52 6.01 -4.48
#